data_AF-A0A7X7HU21-F1
#
_entry.id   AF-A0A7X7HU21-F1
#
_cell.length_a   1.000
_cell.length_b   1.000
_cell.length_c   1.000
_cell.angle_alpha   90.00
_cell.angle_beta   90.00
_cell.angle_gamma   90.00
#
_symmetry.space_group_name_H-M   'P 1'
#
loop_
_entity.id
_entity.type
_entity.pdbx_description
1 polymer ?
#
loop_
_entity_poly.entity_id
_entity_poly.type
_entity_poly.pdbx_seq_one_letter_code
_entity_poly.pdbx_strand_id
1 'polypeptide(L)'
;MDASEIGSQEQRDHLLTSPDDIDAGFVPHPNESAEEVAVAGGIVLLDGWRAASALNDVGALIWSCFDGERSLGAIVEELSGATGATAAEILPTVLAVTRQLGLEGFVRGVGFPDDPDWRLVPIVDLDVGEVVDDSNFTDLSGEDRTLAHLRGTEALLVNWSPDCGYCWAIAERLAVLVEPLSEKGVQLVLLAGGTAEANRVVAESVGLTCPMLVRTGGDDPFRGRGTPSCYHLDIAGRLISPIASGAESVLAMASELAGVDPISLLDDPLSDPAPAGTRYLLADNGACAPSSGSGPVTTWAGTRTYRLGDFHFGLRYDSDSTAGVLDALFGGGPVRDRRAGYSYSVALPGAAVATGTEGVSRELDLLVAGGRAQVRSRHPSRVLRALLWRLQDDIFGHEVPAGRLRVKATAVRVGDAAVLLQDTIDAFGSGFQARLARLGVALADVRFPEIDLATAELVVGEPRLDHDPAVLARLDRTVDSPAELPPVVPGRYPLLGWGVVWPGEHRLVEMAPWEAAAATLSLLWEAEDPPARLRDLGDLFTRIRGFGLWYHSEAELVEVVSGAVSALTAGTDLRL
;
A
#
# COMPACT_ATOMS: atom_id res chain seq x y z
N MET A 1 -4.49 -9.35 -59.51
CA MET A 1 -3.13 -8.82 -59.27
C MET A 1 -3.09 -8.48 -57.80
N ASP A 2 -2.03 -8.93 -57.16
CA ASP A 2 -2.00 -9.52 -55.83
C ASP A 2 -2.32 -8.59 -54.65
N ALA A 3 -2.96 -9.17 -53.63
CA ALA A 3 -3.20 -8.56 -52.31
C ALA A 3 -2.14 -9.06 -51.30
N SER A 4 -0.88 -9.18 -51.73
CA SER A 4 0.19 -9.85 -50.96
C SER A 4 1.45 -9.00 -50.72
N GLU A 5 1.46 -7.69 -51.00
CA GLU A 5 2.68 -6.86 -50.87
C GLU A 5 2.51 -5.55 -50.09
N ILE A 6 1.51 -5.44 -49.20
CA ILE A 6 1.40 -4.30 -48.27
C ILE A 6 1.19 -4.78 -46.83
N GLY A 7 1.98 -5.77 -46.41
CA GLY A 7 2.28 -5.99 -45.01
C GLY A 7 3.51 -5.14 -44.69
N SER A 8 3.28 -3.91 -44.21
CA SER A 8 4.33 -2.97 -43.83
C SER A 8 5.28 -3.61 -42.81
N GLN A 9 6.56 -3.26 -42.90
CA GLN A 9 7.62 -3.67 -41.99
C GLN A 9 7.24 -3.48 -40.50
N GLU A 10 6.40 -2.48 -40.19
CA GLU A 10 5.80 -2.21 -38.88
C GLU A 10 4.94 -3.34 -38.30
N GLN A 11 4.32 -4.21 -39.12
CA GLN A 11 3.53 -5.34 -38.62
C GLN A 11 4.38 -6.55 -38.21
N ARG A 12 5.64 -6.61 -38.67
CA ARG A 12 6.60 -7.67 -38.27
C ARG A 12 7.32 -7.35 -36.96
N ASP A 13 7.36 -6.09 -36.56
CA ASP A 13 8.00 -5.63 -35.31
C ASP A 13 7.16 -5.88 -34.04
N HIS A 14 5.95 -6.46 -34.18
CA HIS A 14 5.02 -6.69 -33.06
C HIS A 14 4.88 -8.14 -32.59
N LEU A 15 5.58 -9.10 -33.20
CA LEU A 15 5.60 -10.48 -32.70
C LEU A 15 6.78 -10.63 -31.73
N LEU A 16 6.50 -10.52 -30.44
CA LEU A 16 7.47 -10.87 -29.40
C LEU A 16 7.79 -12.36 -29.50
N THR A 17 9.07 -12.68 -29.45
CA THR A 17 9.56 -14.05 -29.29
C THR A 17 9.40 -14.43 -27.82
N SER A 18 8.63 -15.48 -27.54
CA SER A 18 8.56 -16.03 -26.18
C SER A 18 9.96 -16.44 -25.72
N PRO A 19 10.36 -16.17 -24.46
CA PRO A 19 11.62 -16.70 -23.93
C PRO A 19 11.76 -18.21 -24.15
N ASP A 20 10.68 -18.97 -24.04
CA ASP A 20 10.71 -20.43 -24.24
C ASP A 20 11.05 -20.85 -25.68
N ASP A 21 10.76 -19.98 -26.65
CA ASP A 21 11.02 -20.20 -28.08
C ASP A 21 12.45 -19.80 -28.49
N ILE A 22 13.24 -19.19 -27.60
CA ILE A 22 14.64 -18.85 -27.87
C ILE A 22 15.46 -20.13 -28.00
N ASP A 23 16.09 -20.33 -29.15
CA ASP A 23 16.97 -21.45 -29.45
C ASP A 23 18.35 -20.99 -29.98
N ALA A 24 19.20 -21.94 -30.38
CA ALA A 24 20.54 -21.63 -30.89
C ALA A 24 20.55 -20.77 -32.17
N GLY A 25 19.43 -20.67 -32.89
CA GLY A 25 19.28 -19.84 -34.08
C GLY A 25 18.92 -18.39 -33.78
N PHE A 26 18.49 -18.08 -32.55
CA PHE A 26 18.09 -16.74 -32.14
C PHE A 26 19.28 -15.76 -32.19
N VAL A 27 19.03 -14.52 -32.62
CA VAL A 27 20.03 -13.43 -32.67
C VAL A 27 19.69 -12.42 -31.58
N PRO A 28 20.46 -12.34 -30.47
CA PRO A 28 20.15 -11.42 -29.39
C PRO A 28 20.55 -9.98 -29.74
N HIS A 29 19.56 -9.08 -29.71
CA HIS A 29 19.78 -7.64 -29.85
C HIS A 29 19.59 -6.97 -28.48
N PRO A 30 20.60 -6.28 -27.93
CA PRO A 30 20.41 -5.45 -26.75
C PRO A 30 19.31 -4.41 -26.97
N ASN A 31 18.52 -4.14 -25.93
CA ASN A 31 17.58 -3.04 -25.92
C ASN A 31 18.34 -1.71 -25.82
N GLU A 32 17.88 -0.68 -26.54
CA GLU A 32 18.54 0.65 -26.56
C GLU A 32 18.49 1.35 -25.21
N SER A 33 17.53 1.00 -24.36
CA SER A 33 17.42 1.57 -23.01
C SER A 33 18.28 0.86 -21.97
N ALA A 34 18.93 -0.25 -22.32
CA ALA A 34 19.80 -0.99 -21.41
C ALA A 34 21.13 -0.23 -21.19
N GLU A 35 21.42 0.08 -19.93
CA GLU A 35 22.68 0.68 -19.49
C GLU A 35 23.46 -0.32 -18.62
N GLU A 36 24.75 -0.48 -18.88
CA GLU A 36 25.65 -1.22 -17.99
C GLU A 36 26.20 -0.32 -16.89
N VAL A 37 25.97 -0.72 -15.64
CA VAL A 37 26.47 -0.01 -14.46
C VAL A 37 27.41 -0.91 -13.68
N ALA A 38 28.67 -0.49 -13.53
CA ALA A 38 29.62 -1.15 -12.64
C ALA A 38 29.31 -0.81 -11.18
N VAL A 39 29.14 -1.83 -10.34
CA VAL A 39 28.69 -1.71 -8.95
C VAL A 39 29.48 -2.67 -8.09
N ALA A 40 30.23 -2.18 -7.10
CA ALA A 40 30.89 -3.00 -6.07
C ALA A 40 31.60 -4.29 -6.55
N GLY A 41 32.25 -4.24 -7.73
CA GLY A 41 32.99 -5.36 -8.30
C GLY A 41 32.21 -6.26 -9.28
N GLY A 42 30.92 -6.00 -9.52
CA GLY A 42 30.10 -6.66 -10.53
C GLY A 42 29.49 -5.68 -11.54
N ILE A 43 28.72 -6.23 -12.49
CA ILE A 43 27.99 -5.47 -13.51
C ILE A 43 26.49 -5.67 -13.29
N VAL A 44 25.74 -4.58 -13.38
CA VAL A 44 24.28 -4.60 -13.35
C VAL A 44 23.77 -3.96 -14.64
N LEU A 45 22.87 -4.65 -15.35
CA LEU A 45 22.10 -4.06 -16.44
C LEU A 45 20.91 -3.30 -15.88
N LEU A 46 20.68 -2.11 -16.39
CA LEU A 46 19.67 -1.19 -15.88
C LEU A 46 18.80 -0.65 -17.02
N ASP A 47 17.48 -0.66 -16.84
CA ASP A 47 16.51 0.01 -17.72
C ASP A 47 15.73 1.05 -16.90
N GLY A 48 16.37 2.20 -16.64
CA GLY A 48 15.83 3.24 -15.78
C GLY A 48 15.40 2.70 -14.41
N TRP A 49 14.14 2.90 -14.02
CA TRP A 49 13.54 2.32 -12.81
C TRP A 49 12.75 1.03 -13.08
N ARG A 50 12.70 0.56 -14.33
CA ARG A 50 11.83 -0.55 -14.75
C ARG A 50 12.44 -1.90 -14.38
N ALA A 51 13.74 -2.06 -14.63
CA ALA A 51 14.44 -3.32 -14.41
C ALA A 51 15.89 -3.08 -14.01
N ALA A 52 16.41 -3.95 -13.14
CA ALA A 52 17.82 -4.03 -12.79
C ALA A 52 18.21 -5.52 -12.69
N SER A 53 19.22 -5.95 -13.45
CA SER A 53 19.66 -7.34 -13.51
C SER A 53 21.14 -7.45 -13.17
N ALA A 54 21.45 -8.16 -12.10
CA ALA A 54 22.83 -8.39 -11.68
C ALA A 54 23.46 -9.51 -12.51
N LEU A 55 24.59 -9.21 -13.16
CA LEU A 55 25.35 -10.18 -13.93
C LEU A 55 26.56 -10.66 -13.14
N ASN A 56 26.70 -11.99 -13.05
CA ASN A 56 27.98 -12.60 -12.68
C ASN A 56 28.95 -12.55 -13.88
N ASP A 57 30.20 -12.98 -13.68
CA ASP A 57 31.24 -12.95 -14.72
C ASP A 57 30.83 -13.66 -16.02
N VAL A 58 30.09 -14.77 -15.90
CA VAL A 58 29.60 -15.55 -17.05
C VAL A 58 28.48 -14.80 -17.78
N GLY A 59 27.51 -14.25 -17.05
CA GLY A 59 26.42 -13.45 -17.61
C GLY A 59 26.92 -12.19 -18.29
N ALA A 60 27.90 -11.50 -17.70
CA ALA A 60 28.56 -10.34 -18.26
C ALA A 60 29.30 -10.66 -19.56
N LEU A 61 30.02 -11.80 -19.60
CA LEU A 61 30.68 -12.27 -20.81
C LEU A 61 29.66 -12.59 -21.91
N ILE A 62 28.57 -13.28 -21.59
CA ILE A 62 27.50 -13.61 -22.55
C ILE A 62 26.86 -12.32 -23.10
N TRP A 63 26.51 -11.39 -22.22
CA TRP A 63 25.95 -10.09 -22.60
C TRP A 63 26.89 -9.31 -23.52
N SER A 64 28.20 -9.32 -23.26
CA SER A 64 29.18 -8.64 -24.11
C SER A 64 29.25 -9.19 -25.55
N CYS A 65 28.73 -10.40 -25.79
CA CYS A 65 28.61 -11.00 -27.11
C CYS A 65 27.31 -10.60 -27.85
N PHE A 66 26.35 -9.97 -27.18
CA PHE A 66 25.07 -9.58 -27.79
C PHE A 66 25.28 -8.34 -28.67
N ASP A 67 25.49 -8.56 -29.96
CA ASP A 67 25.75 -7.51 -30.94
C ASP A 67 24.60 -7.29 -31.93
N GLY A 68 23.56 -8.14 -31.89
CA GLY A 68 22.48 -8.12 -32.87
C GLY A 68 22.86 -8.64 -34.26
N GLU A 69 24.01 -9.29 -34.42
CA GLU A 69 24.47 -9.82 -35.71
C GLU A 69 24.65 -11.34 -35.66
N ARG A 70 25.19 -11.87 -34.56
CA ARG A 70 25.51 -13.31 -34.41
C ARG A 70 24.36 -14.06 -33.72
N SER A 71 24.10 -15.29 -34.16
CA SER A 71 23.17 -16.18 -33.46
C SER A 71 23.78 -16.72 -32.15
N LEU A 72 22.93 -17.15 -31.22
CA LEU A 72 23.37 -17.79 -29.97
C LEU A 72 24.28 -18.99 -30.23
N GLY A 73 24.03 -19.78 -31.27
CA GLY A 73 24.90 -20.89 -31.68
C GLY A 73 26.31 -20.42 -32.08
N ALA A 74 26.43 -19.30 -32.80
CA ALA A 74 27.74 -18.73 -33.15
C ALA A 74 28.46 -18.18 -31.90
N ILE A 75 27.74 -17.52 -30.99
CA ILE A 75 28.28 -17.05 -29.71
C ILE A 75 28.77 -18.24 -28.87
N VAL A 76 28.02 -19.34 -28.82
CA VAL A 76 28.40 -20.56 -28.09
C VAL A 76 29.70 -21.16 -28.64
N GLU A 77 29.88 -21.22 -29.95
CA GLU A 77 31.13 -21.72 -30.56
C GLU A 77 32.34 -20.84 -30.20
N GLU A 78 32.15 -19.52 -30.18
CA GLU A 78 33.19 -18.58 -29.76
C GLU A 78 33.56 -18.73 -28.28
N LEU A 79 32.56 -18.79 -27.40
CA LEU A 79 32.75 -19.02 -25.97
C LEU A 79 33.39 -20.40 -25.72
N SER A 80 33.06 -21.41 -26.51
CA SER A 80 33.70 -22.74 -26.48
C SER A 80 35.19 -22.63 -26.80
N GLY A 81 35.54 -21.89 -27.85
CA GLY A 81 36.93 -21.62 -28.21
C GLY A 81 37.70 -20.83 -27.14
N ALA A 82 37.04 -19.89 -26.45
CA ALA A 82 37.68 -19.05 -25.44
C ALA A 82 37.84 -19.72 -24.07
N THR A 83 36.86 -20.55 -23.65
CA THR A 83 36.81 -21.15 -22.31
C THR A 83 37.35 -22.59 -22.28
N GLY A 84 37.41 -23.28 -23.42
CA GLY A 84 37.78 -24.68 -23.53
C GLY A 84 36.68 -25.68 -23.14
N ALA A 85 35.50 -25.22 -22.73
CA ALA A 85 34.32 -26.05 -22.54
C ALA A 85 33.65 -26.36 -23.88
N THR A 86 32.90 -27.46 -23.98
CA THR A 86 32.23 -27.84 -25.23
C THR A 86 30.97 -27.01 -25.49
N ALA A 87 30.60 -26.82 -26.76
CA ALA A 87 29.37 -26.13 -27.13
C ALA A 87 28.11 -26.68 -26.44
N ALA A 88 28.05 -28.01 -26.23
CA ALA A 88 26.95 -28.67 -25.53
C ALA A 88 26.87 -28.32 -24.03
N GLU A 89 27.99 -27.99 -23.40
CA GLU A 89 28.04 -27.56 -21.99
C GLU A 89 27.67 -26.07 -21.82
N ILE A 90 28.02 -25.24 -22.81
CA ILE A 90 27.81 -23.78 -22.75
C ILE A 90 26.38 -23.39 -23.16
N LEU A 91 25.83 -24.05 -24.18
CA LEU A 91 24.54 -23.70 -24.78
C LEU A 91 23.40 -23.54 -23.76
N PRO A 92 23.18 -24.46 -22.79
CA PRO A 92 22.10 -24.30 -21.81
C PRO A 92 22.21 -23.00 -20.99
N THR A 93 23.43 -22.61 -20.62
CA THR A 93 23.69 -21.40 -19.83
C THR A 93 23.44 -20.14 -20.68
N VAL A 94 23.91 -20.13 -21.93
CA VAL A 94 23.67 -19.02 -22.87
C VAL A 94 22.17 -18.83 -23.12
N LEU A 95 21.43 -19.93 -23.34
CA LEU A 95 19.98 -19.88 -23.50
C LEU A 95 19.32 -19.35 -22.22
N ALA A 96 19.68 -19.87 -21.04
CA ALA A 96 19.08 -19.44 -19.78
C ALA A 96 19.27 -17.94 -19.53
N VAL A 97 20.50 -17.42 -19.69
CA VAL A 97 20.80 -15.99 -19.55
C VAL A 97 20.04 -15.15 -20.58
N THR A 98 20.05 -15.54 -21.86
CA THR A 98 19.34 -14.79 -22.91
C THR A 98 17.84 -14.72 -22.63
N ARG A 99 17.25 -15.83 -22.18
CA ARG A 99 15.82 -15.91 -21.84
C ARG A 99 15.46 -15.05 -20.64
N GLN A 100 16.28 -15.10 -19.59
CA GLN A 100 16.08 -14.27 -18.41
C GLN A 100 16.18 -12.78 -18.77
N LEU A 101 17.25 -12.36 -19.46
CA LEU A 101 17.44 -10.97 -19.87
C LEU A 101 16.36 -10.49 -20.84
N GLY A 102 15.86 -11.39 -21.71
CA GLY A 102 14.72 -11.09 -22.56
C GLY A 102 13.42 -10.91 -21.80
N LEU A 103 13.15 -11.75 -20.79
CA LEU A 103 12.00 -11.60 -19.89
C LEU A 103 12.04 -10.28 -19.12
N GLU A 104 13.23 -9.87 -18.70
CA GLU A 104 13.48 -8.62 -17.98
C GLU A 104 13.49 -7.38 -18.91
N GLY A 105 13.38 -7.58 -20.23
CA GLY A 105 13.27 -6.50 -21.23
C GLY A 105 14.61 -5.97 -21.77
N PHE A 106 15.74 -6.60 -21.44
CA PHE A 106 17.07 -6.21 -21.92
C PHE A 106 17.40 -6.71 -23.32
N VAL A 107 16.66 -7.71 -23.84
CA VAL A 107 16.80 -8.20 -25.21
C VAL A 107 15.58 -7.77 -26.03
N ARG A 108 15.81 -7.05 -27.13
CA ARG A 108 14.78 -6.51 -28.00
C ARG A 108 13.93 -7.63 -28.60
N GLY A 109 12.62 -7.42 -28.65
CA GLY A 109 11.69 -8.35 -29.30
C GLY A 109 11.49 -9.66 -28.55
N VAL A 110 11.98 -9.77 -27.32
CA VAL A 110 11.72 -10.91 -26.43
C VAL A 110 10.71 -10.49 -25.37
N GLY A 111 9.80 -11.40 -25.07
CA GLY A 111 8.78 -11.23 -24.04
C GLY A 111 7.66 -12.21 -24.31
N PHE A 112 6.80 -12.42 -23.33
CA PHE A 112 5.53 -13.06 -23.64
C PHE A 112 4.71 -12.03 -24.45
N PRO A 113 4.16 -12.38 -25.64
CA PRO A 113 3.03 -11.60 -26.15
C PRO A 113 2.03 -11.52 -25.01
N ASP A 114 1.61 -10.31 -24.62
CA ASP A 114 0.77 -10.04 -23.45
C ASP A 114 -0.06 -11.28 -23.10
N ASP A 115 0.29 -11.96 -22.00
CA ASP A 115 -0.41 -13.17 -21.58
C ASP A 115 -1.90 -12.84 -21.58
N PRO A 116 -2.73 -13.53 -22.40
CA PRO A 116 -4.11 -13.11 -22.64
C PRO A 116 -4.95 -13.05 -21.35
N ASP A 117 -4.47 -13.66 -20.26
CA ASP A 117 -5.18 -13.80 -19.00
C ASP A 117 -4.93 -12.70 -17.97
N TRP A 118 -3.92 -11.83 -18.12
CA TRP A 118 -3.84 -10.60 -17.33
C TRP A 118 -3.93 -9.37 -18.23
N ARG A 119 -5.16 -9.05 -18.64
CA ARG A 119 -5.45 -7.72 -19.20
C ARG A 119 -5.68 -6.79 -18.02
N LEU A 120 -5.09 -5.59 -18.08
CA LEU A 120 -5.68 -4.44 -17.39
C LEU A 120 -7.08 -4.30 -17.98
N VAL A 121 -8.06 -4.94 -17.34
CA VAL A 121 -9.47 -4.76 -17.67
C VAL A 121 -9.79 -3.40 -17.07
N PRO A 122 -10.02 -2.36 -17.90
CA PRO A 122 -10.52 -1.12 -17.36
C PRO A 122 -11.78 -1.45 -16.58
N ILE A 123 -11.98 -0.84 -15.41
CA ILE A 123 -13.28 -0.90 -14.78
C ILE A 123 -14.27 -0.30 -15.79
N VAL A 124 -15.10 -1.16 -16.39
CA VAL A 124 -16.06 -0.75 -17.41
C VAL A 124 -17.30 -0.26 -16.68
N ASP A 125 -17.59 1.02 -16.88
CA ASP A 125 -18.80 1.62 -16.32
C ASP A 125 -20.06 1.00 -16.87
N LEU A 126 -21.10 1.10 -16.05
CA LEU A 126 -22.45 0.90 -16.52
C LEU A 126 -22.81 2.09 -17.43
N ASP A 127 -23.25 1.80 -18.65
CA ASP A 127 -23.69 2.86 -19.56
C ASP A 127 -25.08 3.38 -19.15
N VAL A 128 -25.35 4.64 -19.46
CA VAL A 128 -26.69 5.21 -19.25
C VAL A 128 -27.73 4.39 -20.04
N GLY A 129 -28.76 3.91 -19.34
CA GLY A 129 -29.83 3.05 -19.84
C GLY A 129 -29.64 1.56 -19.52
N GLU A 130 -28.45 1.14 -19.09
CA GLU A 130 -28.18 -0.23 -18.64
C GLU A 130 -28.73 -0.47 -17.23
N VAL A 131 -29.07 -1.74 -16.95
CA VAL A 131 -29.64 -2.17 -15.67
C VAL A 131 -28.48 -2.53 -14.75
N VAL A 132 -28.53 -2.08 -13.49
CA VAL A 132 -27.57 -2.52 -12.46
C VAL A 132 -27.79 -4.00 -12.18
N ASP A 133 -26.70 -4.78 -12.18
CA ASP A 133 -26.73 -6.21 -11.90
C ASP A 133 -27.36 -6.48 -10.52
N ASP A 134 -28.36 -7.38 -10.49
CA ASP A 134 -29.02 -7.72 -9.22
C ASP A 134 -28.07 -8.55 -8.35
N SER A 135 -28.13 -8.34 -7.05
CA SER A 135 -27.20 -8.93 -6.09
C SER A 135 -27.91 -9.14 -4.76
N ASN A 136 -27.40 -10.06 -3.95
CA ASN A 136 -27.97 -10.37 -2.65
C ASN A 136 -27.35 -9.48 -1.57
N PHE A 137 -28.20 -8.90 -0.74
CA PHE A 137 -27.82 -8.06 0.38
C PHE A 137 -28.65 -8.46 1.59
N THR A 138 -28.24 -7.97 2.76
CA THR A 138 -29.09 -7.96 3.96
C THR A 138 -29.30 -6.53 4.40
N ASP A 139 -30.50 -6.18 4.83
CA ASP A 139 -30.68 -4.92 5.54
C ASP A 139 -30.03 -4.96 6.95
N LEU A 140 -30.08 -3.84 7.68
CA LEU A 140 -29.49 -3.79 9.02
C LEU A 140 -30.17 -4.73 10.04
N SER A 141 -31.42 -5.16 9.79
CA SER A 141 -32.12 -6.14 10.63
C SER A 141 -31.69 -7.58 10.34
N GLY A 142 -30.91 -7.79 9.28
CA GLY A 142 -30.47 -9.10 8.81
C GLY A 142 -31.47 -9.78 7.88
N GLU A 143 -32.49 -9.06 7.40
CA GLU A 143 -33.42 -9.60 6.42
C GLU A 143 -32.83 -9.51 5.01
N ASP A 144 -32.97 -10.58 4.23
CA ASP A 144 -32.49 -10.63 2.85
C ASP A 144 -33.21 -9.60 1.97
N ARG A 145 -32.42 -8.95 1.11
CA ARG A 145 -32.84 -7.92 0.16
C ARG A 145 -32.11 -8.12 -1.17
N THR A 146 -32.70 -7.60 -2.23
CA THR A 146 -32.06 -7.52 -3.55
C THR A 146 -32.28 -6.15 -4.16
N LEU A 147 -31.50 -5.73 -5.15
CA LEU A 147 -31.72 -4.46 -5.84
C LEU A 147 -33.05 -4.45 -6.60
N ALA A 148 -33.57 -5.62 -6.99
CA ALA A 148 -34.91 -5.71 -7.57
C ALA A 148 -36.01 -5.16 -6.63
N HIS A 149 -35.80 -5.15 -5.31
CA HIS A 149 -36.73 -4.54 -4.35
C HIS A 149 -36.72 -3.00 -4.36
N LEU A 150 -35.71 -2.37 -4.96
CA LEU A 150 -35.64 -0.92 -5.15
C LEU A 150 -36.43 -0.45 -6.38
N ARG A 151 -36.92 -1.37 -7.23
CA ARG A 151 -37.72 -1.04 -8.40
C ARG A 151 -39.09 -0.47 -8.01
N GLY A 152 -39.63 0.38 -8.86
CA GLY A 152 -40.91 1.07 -8.65
C GLY A 152 -40.76 2.47 -8.05
N THR A 153 -39.55 2.88 -7.69
CA THR A 153 -39.21 4.27 -7.29
C THR A 153 -37.84 4.60 -7.88
N GLU A 154 -37.63 5.86 -8.26
CA GLU A 154 -36.30 6.33 -8.67
C GLU A 154 -35.36 6.24 -7.46
N ALA A 155 -34.11 5.82 -7.64
CA ALA A 155 -33.21 5.58 -6.53
C ALA A 155 -31.85 6.23 -6.76
N LEU A 156 -31.31 6.84 -5.70
CA LEU A 156 -29.90 7.22 -5.62
C LEU A 156 -29.17 6.13 -4.81
N LEU A 157 -28.56 5.19 -5.52
CA LEU A 157 -27.82 4.09 -4.92
C LEU A 157 -26.37 4.53 -4.67
N VAL A 158 -25.95 4.61 -3.41
CA VAL A 158 -24.61 5.08 -3.02
C VAL A 158 -23.77 3.92 -2.50
N ASN A 159 -22.64 3.66 -3.13
CA ASN A 159 -21.60 2.80 -2.61
C ASN A 159 -21.01 3.41 -1.33
N TRP A 160 -21.16 2.70 -0.22
CA TRP A 160 -20.93 3.24 1.11
C TRP A 160 -20.02 2.33 1.93
N SER A 161 -19.22 2.91 2.81
CA SER A 161 -18.47 2.15 3.81
C SER A 161 -18.37 2.93 5.12
N PRO A 162 -18.63 2.30 6.28
CA PRO A 162 -18.42 2.93 7.58
C PRO A 162 -16.93 3.17 7.89
N ASP A 163 -16.02 2.51 7.15
CA ASP A 163 -14.56 2.63 7.25
C ASP A 163 -13.95 3.57 6.20
N CYS A 164 -14.78 4.29 5.45
CA CYS A 164 -14.35 5.30 4.50
C CYS A 164 -14.43 6.71 5.10
N GLY A 165 -13.28 7.40 5.16
CA GLY A 165 -13.17 8.78 5.61
C GLY A 165 -13.97 9.77 4.75
N TYR A 166 -14.06 9.51 3.44
CA TYR A 166 -14.83 10.32 2.49
C TYR A 166 -16.35 10.14 2.66
N CYS A 167 -16.82 8.93 2.94
CA CYS A 167 -18.23 8.68 3.29
C CYS A 167 -18.62 9.46 4.55
N TRP A 168 -17.75 9.43 5.56
CA TRP A 168 -17.95 10.20 6.79
C TRP A 168 -17.96 11.71 6.57
N ALA A 169 -17.13 12.22 5.66
CA ALA A 169 -17.15 13.63 5.34
C ALA A 169 -18.55 14.09 4.88
N ILE A 170 -19.28 13.28 4.10
CA ILE A 170 -20.60 13.66 3.52
C ILE A 170 -21.81 13.10 4.27
N ALA A 171 -21.63 12.30 5.32
CA ALA A 171 -22.68 11.51 5.97
C ALA A 171 -23.90 12.33 6.42
N GLU A 172 -23.68 13.38 7.20
CA GLU A 172 -24.73 14.24 7.74
C GLU A 172 -25.44 15.05 6.65
N ARG A 173 -24.69 15.46 5.62
CA ARG A 173 -25.26 16.17 4.47
C ARG A 173 -26.18 15.27 3.66
N LEU A 174 -25.84 13.98 3.53
CA LEU A 174 -26.76 12.99 2.97
C LEU A 174 -27.96 12.75 3.89
N ALA A 175 -27.78 12.77 5.21
CA ALA A 175 -28.86 12.58 6.18
C ALA A 175 -29.96 13.62 6.04
N VAL A 176 -29.61 14.91 5.94
CA VAL A 176 -30.59 15.98 5.75
C VAL A 176 -31.23 15.99 4.35
N LEU A 177 -30.62 15.32 3.37
CA LEU A 177 -31.18 15.18 2.02
C LEU A 177 -32.15 14.00 1.88
N VAL A 178 -32.27 13.11 2.87
CA VAL A 178 -33.16 11.93 2.79
C VAL A 178 -34.61 12.35 2.51
N GLU A 179 -35.16 13.29 3.30
CA GLU A 179 -36.53 13.75 3.15
C GLU A 179 -36.73 14.57 1.85
N PRO A 180 -35.91 15.59 1.53
CA PRO A 180 -35.99 16.30 0.26
C PRO A 180 -35.91 15.41 -0.98
N LEU A 181 -35.04 14.39 -1.00
CA LEU A 181 -34.98 13.42 -2.09
C LEU A 181 -36.30 12.64 -2.20
N SER A 182 -36.82 12.17 -1.06
CA SER A 182 -38.09 11.44 -1.02
C SER A 182 -39.27 12.28 -1.52
N GLU A 183 -39.31 13.58 -1.22
CA GLU A 183 -40.35 14.50 -1.73
C GLU A 183 -40.29 14.66 -3.26
N LYS A 184 -39.10 14.50 -3.85
CA LYS A 184 -38.88 14.47 -5.30
C LYS A 184 -39.13 13.10 -5.93
N GLY A 185 -39.49 12.10 -5.14
CA GLY A 185 -39.72 10.73 -5.60
C GLY A 185 -38.43 9.94 -5.82
N VAL A 186 -37.32 10.38 -5.24
CA VAL A 186 -36.02 9.70 -5.30
C VAL A 186 -35.69 9.08 -3.94
N GLN A 187 -35.51 7.77 -3.89
CA GLN A 187 -35.12 7.06 -2.68
C GLN A 187 -33.59 7.04 -2.55
N LEU A 188 -33.03 7.62 -1.50
CA LEU A 188 -31.63 7.42 -1.15
C LEU A 188 -31.44 6.01 -0.59
N VAL A 189 -30.47 5.25 -1.10
CA VAL A 189 -30.14 3.89 -0.61
C VAL A 189 -28.63 3.75 -0.48
N LEU A 190 -28.15 3.30 0.68
CA LEU A 190 -26.73 3.07 0.92
C LEU A 190 -26.39 1.59 0.73
N LEU A 191 -25.56 1.28 -0.26
CA LEU A 191 -25.00 -0.04 -0.48
C LEU A 191 -23.70 -0.18 0.31
N ALA A 192 -23.83 -0.67 1.53
CA ALA A 192 -22.78 -0.66 2.53
C ALA A 192 -21.85 -1.88 2.47
N GLY A 193 -20.54 -1.63 2.54
CA GLY A 193 -19.56 -2.62 3.00
C GLY A 193 -19.55 -2.75 4.52
N GLY A 194 -18.74 -3.70 5.03
CA GLY A 194 -18.57 -3.92 6.47
C GLY A 194 -19.73 -4.68 7.12
N THR A 195 -19.89 -4.54 8.43
CA THR A 195 -20.96 -5.24 9.20
C THR A 195 -22.21 -4.37 9.35
N ALA A 196 -23.37 -5.01 9.56
CA ALA A 196 -24.61 -4.30 9.87
C ALA A 196 -24.50 -3.44 11.14
N GLU A 197 -23.78 -3.92 12.15
CA GLU A 197 -23.57 -3.18 13.39
C GLU A 197 -22.75 -1.90 13.18
N ALA A 198 -21.65 -1.98 12.44
CA ALA A 198 -20.83 -0.80 12.14
C ALA A 198 -21.63 0.27 11.39
N ASN A 199 -22.48 -0.14 10.45
CA ASN A 199 -23.34 0.78 9.69
C ASN A 199 -24.46 1.39 10.56
N ARG A 200 -25.05 0.63 11.49
CA ARG A 200 -26.04 1.14 12.45
C ARG A 200 -25.47 2.25 13.31
N VAL A 201 -24.27 2.04 13.87
CA VAL A 201 -23.59 3.06 14.67
C VAL A 201 -23.41 4.36 13.89
N VAL A 202 -22.96 4.27 12.64
CA VAL A 202 -22.82 5.46 11.77
C VAL A 202 -24.18 6.11 11.54
N ALA A 203 -25.20 5.33 11.18
CA ALA A 203 -26.52 5.86 10.87
C ALA A 203 -27.14 6.61 12.05
N GLU A 204 -27.06 6.05 13.25
CA GLU A 204 -27.55 6.68 14.48
C GLU A 204 -26.76 7.95 14.83
N SER A 205 -25.44 7.96 14.61
CA SER A 205 -24.58 9.09 14.97
C SER A 205 -24.84 10.38 14.19
N VAL A 206 -25.35 10.27 12.95
CA VAL A 206 -25.65 11.42 12.08
C VAL A 206 -27.13 11.52 11.68
N GLY A 207 -27.98 10.64 12.21
CA GLY A 207 -29.41 10.64 11.89
C GLY A 207 -29.75 10.18 10.46
N LEU A 208 -28.94 9.31 9.84
CA LEU A 208 -29.28 8.71 8.55
C LEU A 208 -30.43 7.72 8.71
N THR A 209 -31.56 8.00 8.05
CA THR A 209 -32.78 7.20 8.12
C THR A 209 -33.09 6.42 6.85
N CYS A 210 -32.24 6.54 5.82
CA CYS A 210 -32.42 5.84 4.55
C CYS A 210 -32.09 4.33 4.66
N PRO A 211 -32.63 3.49 3.76
CA PRO A 211 -32.27 2.07 3.73
C PRO A 211 -30.77 1.85 3.52
N MET A 212 -30.19 0.99 4.37
CA MET A 212 -28.81 0.52 4.23
C MET A 212 -28.80 -0.99 3.95
N LEU A 213 -28.17 -1.37 2.85
CA LEU A 213 -28.05 -2.74 2.38
C LEU A 213 -26.60 -3.19 2.50
N VAL A 214 -26.35 -4.17 3.36
CA VAL A 214 -25.01 -4.72 3.62
C VAL A 214 -24.74 -5.87 2.65
N ARG A 215 -23.57 -5.81 2.00
CA ARG A 215 -23.10 -6.83 1.05
C ARG A 215 -22.81 -8.15 1.76
N THR A 216 -23.43 -9.23 1.31
CA THR A 216 -23.21 -10.59 1.87
C THR A 216 -22.36 -11.50 0.96
N GLY A 217 -22.00 -11.03 -0.23
CA GLY A 217 -21.21 -11.74 -1.24
C GLY A 217 -21.81 -11.58 -2.65
N GLY A 218 -21.18 -12.18 -3.67
CA GLY A 218 -21.61 -12.07 -5.07
C GLY A 218 -20.89 -10.96 -5.85
N ASP A 219 -21.35 -10.70 -7.07
CA ASP A 219 -20.78 -9.67 -7.94
C ASP A 219 -20.96 -8.26 -7.33
N ASP A 220 -19.96 -7.39 -7.46
CA ASP A 220 -20.06 -6.02 -6.99
C ASP A 220 -20.86 -5.18 -8.00
N PRO A 221 -22.04 -4.62 -7.65
CA PRO A 221 -22.80 -3.77 -8.57
C PRO A 221 -22.04 -2.52 -9.01
N PHE A 222 -21.06 -2.07 -8.22
CA PHE A 222 -20.19 -0.95 -8.53
C PHE A 222 -18.92 -1.35 -9.30
N ARG A 223 -18.79 -2.63 -9.69
CA ARG A 223 -17.74 -3.16 -10.57
C ARG A 223 -16.32 -2.80 -10.11
N GLY A 224 -16.08 -2.81 -8.79
CA GLY A 224 -14.77 -2.45 -8.22
C GLY A 224 -14.54 -0.95 -8.07
N ARG A 225 -15.59 -0.13 -8.12
CA ARG A 225 -15.45 1.30 -7.80
C ARG A 225 -15.34 1.54 -6.30
N GLY A 226 -14.53 2.54 -5.97
CA GLY A 226 -14.27 2.98 -4.61
C GLY A 226 -15.47 3.65 -3.93
N THR A 227 -15.32 3.93 -2.63
CA THR A 227 -16.34 4.64 -1.84
C THR A 227 -15.92 6.09 -1.55
N PRO A 228 -16.84 7.07 -1.58
CA PRO A 228 -18.20 6.98 -2.07
C PRO A 228 -18.26 7.06 -3.61
N SER A 229 -19.22 6.35 -4.19
CA SER A 229 -19.64 6.51 -5.59
C SER A 229 -21.15 6.29 -5.65
N CYS A 230 -21.88 6.85 -6.63
CA CYS A 230 -23.32 6.62 -6.70
C CYS A 230 -23.87 6.50 -8.12
N TYR A 231 -24.87 5.65 -8.24
CA TYR A 231 -25.72 5.53 -9.41
C TYR A 231 -27.06 6.21 -9.15
N HIS A 232 -27.53 6.92 -10.16
CA HIS A 232 -28.89 7.43 -10.21
C HIS A 232 -29.71 6.49 -11.10
N LEU A 233 -30.74 5.86 -10.54
CA LEU A 233 -31.48 4.77 -11.14
C LEU A 233 -32.95 5.15 -11.36
N ASP A 234 -33.51 4.81 -12.52
CA ASP A 234 -34.95 4.92 -12.75
C ASP A 234 -35.76 3.85 -12.01
N ILE A 235 -37.09 3.93 -12.15
CA ILE A 235 -38.06 2.98 -11.57
C ILE A 235 -37.85 1.52 -12.02
N ALA A 236 -37.12 1.26 -13.12
CA ALA A 236 -36.80 -0.07 -13.60
C ALA A 236 -35.42 -0.57 -13.12
N GLY A 237 -34.65 0.28 -12.43
CA GLY A 237 -33.28 0.00 -12.00
C GLY A 237 -32.23 0.25 -13.08
N ARG A 238 -32.53 1.11 -14.07
CA ARG A 238 -31.58 1.52 -15.12
C ARG A 238 -30.86 2.78 -14.72
N LEU A 239 -29.57 2.87 -15.06
CA LEU A 239 -28.80 4.09 -14.87
C LEU A 239 -29.33 5.23 -15.74
N ILE A 240 -29.61 6.40 -15.18
CA ILE A 240 -30.16 7.55 -15.93
C ILE A 240 -29.19 8.73 -16.07
N SER A 241 -28.10 8.74 -15.31
CA SER A 241 -27.00 9.70 -15.45
C SER A 241 -25.65 9.01 -15.24
N PRO A 242 -24.55 9.57 -15.78
CA PRO A 242 -23.21 9.04 -15.55
C PRO A 242 -22.93 8.88 -14.06
N ILE A 243 -22.17 7.84 -13.69
CA ILE A 243 -21.82 7.61 -12.30
C ILE A 243 -21.08 8.81 -11.68
N ALA A 244 -21.49 9.22 -10.48
CA ALA A 244 -20.72 10.15 -9.66
C ALA A 244 -19.73 9.37 -8.79
N SER A 245 -18.45 9.76 -8.82
CA SER A 245 -17.37 9.13 -8.06
C SER A 245 -16.65 10.16 -7.22
N GLY A 246 -16.48 9.87 -5.93
CA GLY A 246 -15.90 10.77 -4.95
C GLY A 246 -16.94 11.54 -4.15
N ALA A 247 -16.51 12.03 -2.97
CA ALA A 247 -17.39 12.66 -2.00
C ALA A 247 -18.18 13.86 -2.55
N GLU A 248 -17.53 14.72 -3.33
CA GLU A 248 -18.15 15.95 -3.83
C GLU A 248 -19.13 15.66 -4.95
N SER A 249 -18.77 14.80 -5.91
CA SER A 249 -19.66 14.42 -7.01
C SER A 249 -20.92 13.71 -6.51
N VAL A 250 -20.78 12.82 -5.52
CA VAL A 250 -21.93 12.12 -4.91
C VAL A 250 -22.84 13.12 -4.21
N LEU A 251 -22.28 14.04 -3.44
CA LEU A 251 -23.08 15.04 -2.74
C LEU A 251 -23.73 16.04 -3.70
N ALA A 252 -23.03 16.46 -4.76
CA ALA A 252 -23.55 17.35 -5.79
C ALA A 252 -24.75 16.71 -6.50
N MET A 253 -24.65 15.43 -6.89
CA MET A 253 -25.76 14.68 -7.48
C MET A 253 -26.95 14.59 -6.52
N ALA A 254 -26.73 14.25 -5.25
CA ALA A 254 -27.80 14.20 -4.26
C ALA A 254 -28.49 15.57 -4.07
N SER A 255 -27.71 16.66 -4.04
CA SER A 255 -28.23 18.02 -3.86
C SER A 255 -29.01 18.49 -5.09
N GLU A 256 -28.54 18.18 -6.30
CA GLU A 256 -29.22 18.48 -7.56
C GLU A 256 -30.58 17.78 -7.64
N LEU A 257 -30.63 16.48 -7.31
CA LEU A 257 -31.86 15.70 -7.32
C LEU A 257 -32.86 16.17 -6.26
N ALA A 258 -32.38 16.55 -5.08
CA ALA A 258 -33.20 17.11 -4.03
C ALA A 258 -33.71 18.53 -4.38
N GLY A 259 -32.98 19.26 -5.23
CA GLY A 259 -33.27 20.65 -5.60
C GLY A 259 -33.03 21.64 -4.45
N VAL A 260 -32.20 21.26 -3.47
CA VAL A 260 -31.87 22.06 -2.29
C VAL A 260 -30.40 21.87 -1.94
N ASP A 261 -29.77 22.95 -1.47
CA ASP A 261 -28.42 22.86 -0.90
C ASP A 261 -28.52 22.26 0.51
N PRO A 262 -27.88 21.11 0.81
CA PRO A 262 -27.92 20.50 2.13
C PRO A 262 -27.47 21.45 3.23
N ILE A 263 -26.55 22.39 2.94
CA ILE A 263 -26.07 23.37 3.92
C ILE A 263 -27.22 24.25 4.43
N SER A 264 -28.20 24.55 3.59
CA SER A 264 -29.35 25.37 3.96
C SER A 264 -30.35 24.71 4.91
N LEU A 265 -30.26 23.37 5.08
CA LEU A 265 -31.17 22.57 5.91
C LEU A 265 -30.62 22.32 7.33
N LEU A 266 -29.43 22.79 7.63
CA LEU A 266 -28.74 22.50 8.89
C LEU A 266 -28.85 23.70 9.84
N ASP A 267 -29.26 23.43 11.08
CA ASP A 267 -29.51 24.44 12.12
C ASP A 267 -28.22 25.06 12.71
N ASP A 268 -27.08 24.39 12.56
CA ASP A 268 -25.73 24.82 12.99
C ASP A 268 -24.79 24.77 11.78
N PRO A 269 -23.90 25.76 11.54
CA PRO A 269 -22.81 25.59 10.60
C PRO A 269 -22.06 24.27 10.88
N LEU A 270 -22.09 23.36 9.89
CA LEU A 270 -21.39 22.05 9.90
C LEU A 270 -19.94 22.14 10.35
N SER A 271 -19.35 23.31 10.19
CA SER A 271 -17.95 23.60 10.46
C SER A 271 -17.81 25.06 10.85
N ASP A 272 -16.89 25.32 11.77
CA ASP A 272 -16.32 26.64 11.96
C ASP A 272 -15.81 27.14 10.59
N PRO A 273 -15.90 28.46 10.31
CA PRO A 273 -15.38 29.01 9.06
C PRO A 273 -13.88 28.70 8.95
N ALA A 274 -13.51 27.75 8.08
CA ALA A 274 -12.10 27.47 7.87
C ALA A 274 -11.47 28.65 7.09
N PRO A 275 -10.26 29.10 7.49
CA PRO A 275 -9.54 30.13 6.77
C PRO A 275 -9.38 29.79 5.28
N ALA A 276 -9.38 30.82 4.42
CA ALA A 276 -9.05 30.65 3.01
C ALA A 276 -7.65 30.01 2.87
N GLY A 277 -7.53 29.00 2.02
CA GLY A 277 -6.29 28.24 1.84
C GLY A 277 -6.11 27.05 2.81
N THR A 278 -7.13 26.72 3.61
CA THR A 278 -7.13 25.48 4.41
C THR A 278 -6.98 24.26 3.51
N ARG A 279 -6.03 23.37 3.84
CA ARG A 279 -5.78 22.10 3.16
C ARG A 279 -6.29 20.93 3.99
N TYR A 280 -6.63 19.82 3.33
CA TYR A 280 -7.11 18.60 3.98
C TYR A 280 -6.27 17.41 3.54
N LEU A 281 -6.14 16.41 4.42
CA LEU A 281 -5.49 15.13 4.05
C LEU A 281 -6.34 14.31 3.08
N LEU A 282 -7.66 14.37 3.24
CA LEU A 282 -8.58 13.81 2.27
C LEU A 282 -8.62 14.74 1.06
N ALA A 283 -8.10 14.27 -0.09
CA ALA A 283 -8.12 15.00 -1.36
C ALA A 283 -9.55 15.42 -1.78
N ASP A 284 -9.67 16.59 -2.42
CA ASP A 284 -10.94 17.07 -2.97
C ASP A 284 -11.53 16.04 -3.96
N ASN A 285 -12.82 15.75 -3.80
CA ASN A 285 -13.54 14.70 -4.51
C ASN A 285 -12.87 13.29 -4.47
N GLY A 286 -12.10 12.99 -3.43
CA GLY A 286 -11.44 11.70 -3.30
C GLY A 286 -12.38 10.53 -2.98
N ALA A 287 -11.87 9.32 -3.17
CA ALA A 287 -12.52 8.07 -2.86
C ALA A 287 -11.52 7.07 -2.24
N CYS A 288 -12.00 6.21 -1.35
CA CYS A 288 -11.27 5.04 -0.89
C CYS A 288 -11.37 3.91 -1.91
N ALA A 289 -10.27 3.20 -2.15
CA ALA A 289 -10.27 1.98 -2.95
C ALA A 289 -11.26 0.93 -2.40
N PRO A 290 -11.73 -0.02 -3.24
CA PRO A 290 -12.60 -1.10 -2.80
C PRO A 290 -11.96 -1.88 -1.65
N SER A 291 -12.65 -1.98 -0.51
CA SER A 291 -12.17 -2.73 0.64
C SER A 291 -12.65 -4.18 0.56
N SER A 292 -11.71 -5.14 0.55
CA SER A 292 -11.99 -6.58 0.59
C SER A 292 -11.87 -7.21 1.99
N GLY A 293 -11.65 -6.40 3.03
CA GLY A 293 -11.26 -6.88 4.36
C GLY A 293 -12.36 -6.79 5.42
N SER A 294 -12.31 -7.72 6.37
CA SER A 294 -12.93 -7.55 7.69
C SER A 294 -12.16 -6.48 8.46
N GLY A 295 -12.79 -5.31 8.62
CA GLY A 295 -12.23 -4.22 9.43
C GLY A 295 -11.97 -4.66 10.89
N PRO A 296 -11.16 -3.90 11.64
CA PRO A 296 -10.89 -4.21 13.03
C PRO A 296 -12.18 -4.25 13.87
N VAL A 297 -12.24 -5.18 14.83
CA VAL A 297 -13.36 -5.38 15.78
C VAL A 297 -13.32 -4.32 16.90
N THR A 298 -13.14 -3.06 16.53
CA THR A 298 -13.19 -1.93 17.47
C THR A 298 -14.42 -1.11 17.15
N THR A 299 -15.19 -0.78 18.19
CA THR A 299 -16.29 0.18 18.07
C THR A 299 -15.73 1.59 18.14
N TRP A 300 -16.10 2.43 17.18
CA TRP A 300 -15.66 3.83 17.11
C TRP A 300 -16.70 4.74 17.75
N ALA A 301 -16.28 5.56 18.70
CA ALA A 301 -17.16 6.49 19.43
C ALA A 301 -17.38 7.82 18.69
N GLY A 302 -16.46 8.24 17.83
CA GLY A 302 -16.63 9.46 17.05
C GLY A 302 -15.37 9.91 16.33
N THR A 303 -15.39 11.15 15.84
CA THR A 303 -14.28 11.79 15.12
C THR A 303 -13.92 13.12 15.76
N ARG A 304 -12.62 13.43 15.83
CA ARG A 304 -12.06 14.74 16.23
C ARG A 304 -11.28 15.32 15.06
N THR A 305 -11.46 16.60 14.76
CA THR A 305 -10.67 17.29 13.76
C THR A 305 -9.63 18.19 14.44
N TYR A 306 -8.39 18.11 13.99
CA TYR A 306 -7.26 18.90 14.50
C TYR A 306 -6.70 19.79 13.39
N ARG A 307 -5.97 20.83 13.80
CA ARG A 307 -5.32 21.77 12.89
C ARG A 307 -3.81 21.81 13.13
N LEU A 308 -3.05 21.72 12.05
CA LEU A 308 -1.60 21.90 12.03
C LEU A 308 -1.24 22.88 10.93
N GLY A 309 -0.85 24.10 11.31
CA GLY A 309 -0.65 25.18 10.34
C GLY A 309 -1.95 25.48 9.58
N ASP A 310 -1.91 25.29 8.25
CA ASP A 310 -3.02 25.44 7.31
C ASP A 310 -3.74 24.11 6.99
N PHE A 311 -3.33 22.99 7.59
CA PHE A 311 -4.00 21.70 7.40
C PHE A 311 -5.02 21.40 8.48
N HIS A 312 -6.19 20.92 8.07
CA HIS A 312 -7.18 20.27 8.93
C HIS A 312 -7.23 18.77 8.62
N PHE A 313 -7.23 17.93 9.65
CA PHE A 313 -7.32 16.47 9.49
C PHE A 313 -8.14 15.86 10.62
N GLY A 314 -8.95 14.85 10.27
CA GLY A 314 -9.77 14.14 11.24
C GLY A 314 -9.15 12.82 11.70
N LEU A 315 -9.37 12.51 12.97
CA LEU A 315 -9.03 11.26 13.62
C LEU A 315 -10.29 10.65 14.21
N ARG A 316 -10.62 9.42 13.80
CA ARG A 316 -11.67 8.61 14.43
C ARG A 316 -11.13 7.97 15.70
N TYR A 317 -11.91 7.97 16.79
CA TYR A 317 -11.49 7.47 18.10
C TYR A 317 -12.50 6.48 18.69
N ASP A 318 -12.06 5.60 19.59
CA ASP A 318 -12.86 4.53 20.20
C ASP A 318 -13.53 4.92 21.53
N SER A 319 -12.97 5.87 22.27
CA SER A 319 -13.46 6.28 23.58
C SER A 319 -13.13 7.74 23.92
N ASP A 320 -13.84 8.31 24.90
CA ASP A 320 -13.55 9.66 25.43
C ASP A 320 -12.15 9.75 26.03
N SER A 321 -11.63 8.66 26.59
CA SER A 321 -10.25 8.58 27.07
C SER A 321 -9.26 8.78 25.91
N THR A 322 -9.46 8.08 24.79
CA THR A 322 -8.63 8.25 23.59
C THR A 322 -8.76 9.67 23.03
N ALA A 323 -9.97 10.23 22.97
CA ALA A 323 -10.18 11.60 22.55
C ALA A 323 -9.38 12.58 23.42
N GLY A 324 -9.43 12.45 24.75
CA GLY A 324 -8.67 13.30 25.67
C GLY A 324 -7.16 13.19 25.51
N VAL A 325 -6.63 12.01 25.16
CA VAL A 325 -5.20 11.83 24.84
C VAL A 325 -4.84 12.55 23.54
N LEU A 326 -5.67 12.45 22.50
CA LEU A 326 -5.45 13.12 21.22
C LEU A 326 -5.56 14.66 21.36
N ASP A 327 -6.54 15.14 22.14
CA ASP A 327 -6.70 16.57 22.46
C ASP A 327 -5.45 17.13 23.17
N ALA A 328 -4.88 16.36 24.10
CA ALA A 328 -3.63 16.72 24.76
C ALA A 328 -2.43 16.67 23.81
N LEU A 329 -2.38 15.70 22.89
CA LEU A 329 -1.26 15.52 21.96
C LEU A 329 -1.10 16.67 20.97
N PHE A 330 -2.19 17.11 20.34
CA PHE A 330 -2.13 18.14 19.31
C PHE A 330 -2.30 19.57 19.84
N GLY A 331 -2.74 19.73 21.09
CA GLY A 331 -3.02 21.05 21.67
C GLY A 331 -4.14 21.81 20.92
N GLY A 332 -4.43 23.04 21.36
CA GLY A 332 -5.37 23.94 20.65
C GLY A 332 -6.86 23.58 20.71
N GLY A 333 -7.21 22.40 21.22
CA GLY A 333 -8.58 21.86 21.19
C GLY A 333 -9.01 21.46 19.78
N PRO A 334 -9.96 20.53 19.65
CA PRO A 334 -10.46 20.13 18.34
C PRO A 334 -11.20 21.29 17.67
N VAL A 335 -11.01 21.44 16.35
CA VAL A 335 -11.80 22.37 15.53
C VAL A 335 -13.06 21.67 15.05
N ARG A 336 -14.15 22.41 14.88
CA ARG A 336 -15.31 21.85 14.19
C ARG A 336 -15.08 22.03 12.69
N ASP A 337 -14.46 21.05 12.04
CA ASP A 337 -14.42 21.02 10.58
C ASP A 337 -14.71 19.62 10.07
N ARG A 338 -15.96 19.41 9.66
CA ARG A 338 -16.46 18.12 9.19
C ARG A 338 -16.03 17.80 7.76
N ARG A 339 -15.57 18.80 6.98
CA ARG A 339 -15.02 18.55 5.63
C ARG A 339 -13.73 17.75 5.68
N ALA A 340 -12.99 17.83 6.78
CA ALA A 340 -11.77 17.05 6.99
C ALA A 340 -12.03 15.53 7.04
N GLY A 341 -13.26 15.07 7.25
CA GLY A 341 -13.60 13.65 7.39
C GLY A 341 -12.76 12.99 8.48
N TYR A 342 -12.21 11.80 8.21
CA TYR A 342 -11.07 11.27 8.96
C TYR A 342 -10.09 10.54 8.03
N SER A 343 -8.81 10.62 8.34
CA SER A 343 -7.75 9.93 7.58
C SER A 343 -7.23 8.70 8.31
N TYR A 344 -7.30 8.73 9.65
CA TYR A 344 -6.82 7.69 10.53
C TYR A 344 -7.85 7.39 11.62
N SER A 345 -7.84 6.15 12.13
CA SER A 345 -8.57 5.79 13.34
C SER A 345 -7.60 5.31 14.41
N VAL A 346 -7.82 5.73 15.66
CA VAL A 346 -6.93 5.49 16.79
C VAL A 346 -7.74 4.92 17.95
N ALA A 347 -7.32 3.80 18.50
CA ALA A 347 -7.90 3.24 19.72
C ALA A 347 -6.81 3.07 20.76
N LEU A 348 -7.01 3.60 21.98
CA LEU A 348 -6.01 3.57 23.05
C LEU A 348 -6.58 3.02 24.37
N PRO A 349 -7.15 1.80 24.39
CA PRO A 349 -7.65 1.21 25.64
C PRO A 349 -6.54 1.06 26.70
N GLY A 350 -5.26 0.97 26.30
CA GLY A 350 -4.12 0.95 27.21
C GLY A 350 -3.85 2.30 27.90
N ALA A 351 -4.29 3.41 27.31
CA ALA A 351 -4.10 4.75 27.89
C ALA A 351 -5.05 5.03 29.07
N ALA A 352 -6.27 4.50 29.05
CA ALA A 352 -7.21 4.56 30.18
C ALA A 352 -6.66 3.85 31.44
N VAL A 353 -5.85 2.81 31.24
CA VAL A 353 -5.13 2.10 32.32
C VAL A 353 -3.94 2.93 32.80
N ALA A 354 -3.20 3.57 31.88
CA ALA A 354 -2.02 4.36 32.20
C ALA A 354 -2.34 5.63 33.00
N THR A 355 -3.53 6.19 32.82
CA THR A 355 -4.03 7.38 33.53
C THR A 355 -4.74 7.04 34.86
N GLY A 356 -4.84 5.75 35.21
CA GLY A 356 -5.38 5.29 36.49
C GLY A 356 -6.92 5.25 36.58
N THR A 357 -7.61 5.38 35.45
CA THR A 357 -9.08 5.46 35.37
C THR A 357 -9.79 4.11 35.30
N GLU A 358 -9.12 3.02 34.86
CA GLU A 358 -9.71 1.66 34.76
C GLU A 358 -8.70 0.53 35.05
N GLY A 359 -9.20 -0.70 35.25
CA GLY A 359 -8.39 -1.91 35.46
C GLY A 359 -7.62 -2.39 34.22
N VAL A 360 -6.85 -3.48 34.32
CA VAL A 360 -5.98 -3.99 33.23
C VAL A 360 -6.80 -4.34 31.98
N SER A 361 -6.69 -3.54 30.91
CA SER A 361 -7.23 -3.88 29.59
C SER A 361 -6.43 -5.00 28.93
N ARG A 362 -7.13 -5.98 28.34
CA ARG A 362 -6.54 -7.03 27.50
C ARG A 362 -6.50 -6.65 26.02
N GLU A 363 -7.20 -5.59 25.64
CA GLU A 363 -7.25 -5.09 24.27
C GLU A 363 -5.95 -4.36 23.91
N LEU A 364 -5.61 -4.41 22.62
CA LEU A 364 -4.42 -3.75 22.09
C LEU A 364 -4.78 -2.34 21.62
N ASP A 365 -3.88 -1.41 21.84
CA ASP A 365 -3.88 -0.10 21.19
C ASP A 365 -3.71 -0.28 19.68
N LEU A 366 -4.41 0.55 18.90
CA LEU A 366 -4.60 0.37 17.47
C LEU A 366 -4.42 1.68 16.70
N LEU A 367 -3.65 1.63 15.62
CA LEU A 367 -3.70 2.60 14.53
C LEU A 367 -4.32 1.93 13.30
N VAL A 368 -5.29 2.60 12.66
CA VAL A 368 -5.97 2.14 11.46
C VAL A 368 -5.88 3.21 10.38
N ALA A 369 -5.58 2.78 9.15
CA ALA A 369 -5.63 3.61 7.96
C ALA A 369 -6.27 2.81 6.82
N GLY A 370 -7.21 3.42 6.08
CA GLY A 370 -7.93 2.76 4.99
C GLY A 370 -8.61 1.45 5.40
N GLY A 371 -9.19 1.39 6.61
CA GLY A 371 -9.84 0.19 7.17
C GLY A 371 -8.88 -0.93 7.60
N ARG A 372 -7.56 -0.77 7.42
CA ARG A 372 -6.54 -1.77 7.80
C ARG A 372 -5.77 -1.34 9.03
N ALA A 373 -5.60 -2.28 9.96
CA ALA A 373 -4.75 -2.09 11.13
C ALA A 373 -3.28 -1.90 10.68
N GLN A 374 -2.72 -0.74 10.98
CA GLN A 374 -1.34 -0.37 10.68
C GLN A 374 -0.39 -0.71 11.84
N VAL A 375 -0.86 -0.50 13.08
CA VAL A 375 -0.11 -0.81 14.29
C VAL A 375 -1.05 -1.43 15.31
N ARG A 376 -0.61 -2.52 15.93
CA ARG A 376 -1.27 -3.18 17.06
C ARG A 376 -0.27 -3.34 18.18
N SER A 377 -0.50 -2.68 19.31
CA SER A 377 0.49 -2.59 20.37
C SER A 377 -0.13 -2.60 21.75
N ARG A 378 0.64 -3.02 22.75
CA ARG A 378 0.38 -2.81 24.18
C ARG A 378 0.92 -1.47 24.68
N HIS A 379 1.61 -0.72 23.82
CA HIS A 379 2.24 0.55 24.10
C HIS A 379 1.49 1.67 23.34
N PRO A 380 0.68 2.49 24.04
CA PRO A 380 -0.04 3.60 23.42
C PRO A 380 0.89 4.59 22.71
N SER A 381 2.08 4.82 23.26
CA SER A 381 3.11 5.70 22.69
C SER A 381 3.61 5.23 21.32
N ARG A 382 3.67 3.91 21.07
CA ARG A 382 4.04 3.33 19.78
C ARG A 382 3.01 3.68 18.69
N VAL A 383 1.73 3.51 19.02
CA VAL A 383 0.59 3.87 18.16
C VAL A 383 0.61 5.37 17.81
N LEU A 384 0.83 6.22 18.81
CA LEU A 384 0.88 7.67 18.60
C LEU A 384 2.11 8.13 17.80
N ARG A 385 3.30 7.57 18.03
CA ARG A 385 4.48 7.88 17.19
C ARG A 385 4.27 7.47 15.74
N ALA A 386 3.70 6.29 15.51
CA ALA A 386 3.35 5.82 14.17
C ALA A 386 2.34 6.75 13.48
N LEU A 387 1.33 7.22 14.22
CA LEU A 387 0.39 8.23 13.72
C LEU A 387 1.11 9.53 13.33
N LEU A 388 1.98 10.05 14.19
CA LEU A 388 2.70 11.30 13.95
C LEU A 388 3.62 11.21 12.72
N TRP A 389 4.36 10.11 12.55
CA TRP A 389 5.18 9.90 11.35
C TRP A 389 4.34 9.86 10.07
N ARG A 390 3.19 9.19 10.10
CA ARG A 390 2.30 9.10 8.95
C ARG A 390 1.64 10.43 8.61
N LEU A 391 1.15 11.15 9.62
CA LEU A 391 0.63 12.51 9.43
C LEU A 391 1.71 13.43 8.86
N GLN A 392 2.95 13.35 9.35
CA GLN A 392 4.05 14.15 8.81
C GLN A 392 4.26 13.86 7.32
N ASP A 393 4.35 12.58 6.94
CA ASP A 393 4.55 12.17 5.55
C ASP A 393 3.41 12.65 4.64
N ASP A 394 2.16 12.57 5.09
CA ASP A 394 1.00 12.97 4.28
C ASP A 394 0.78 14.50 4.23
N ILE A 395 1.16 15.25 5.28
CA ILE A 395 0.92 16.70 5.39
C ILE A 395 2.06 17.51 4.75
N PHE A 396 3.30 17.19 5.11
CA PHE A 396 4.46 18.01 4.74
C PHE A 396 5.30 17.40 3.63
N GLY A 397 5.00 16.15 3.25
CA GLY A 397 5.97 15.34 2.52
C GLY A 397 7.23 15.12 3.36
N HIS A 398 8.31 14.68 2.71
CA HIS A 398 9.56 14.46 3.41
C HIS A 398 10.75 14.89 2.56
N GLU A 399 11.46 15.94 2.98
CA GLU A 399 12.78 16.23 2.43
C GLU A 399 13.80 15.24 3.00
N VAL A 400 14.36 14.41 2.13
CA VAL A 400 15.42 13.46 2.49
C VAL A 400 16.75 14.23 2.55
N PRO A 401 17.43 14.28 3.71
CA PRO A 401 18.74 14.91 3.81
C PRO A 401 19.72 14.30 2.81
N ALA A 402 20.61 15.13 2.25
CA ALA A 402 21.65 14.66 1.33
C ALA A 402 22.47 13.52 1.96
N GLY A 403 22.70 12.45 1.20
CA GLY A 403 23.39 11.25 1.68
C GLY A 403 22.50 10.27 2.43
N ARG A 404 21.18 10.48 2.47
CA ARG A 404 20.21 9.50 2.98
C ARG A 404 19.33 8.94 1.89
N LEU A 405 18.83 7.73 2.12
CA LEU A 405 17.81 7.08 1.29
C LEU A 405 16.56 6.82 2.11
N ARG A 406 15.39 7.03 1.52
CA ARG A 406 14.12 6.47 2.03
C ARG A 406 13.80 5.20 1.28
N VAL A 407 13.30 4.21 2.00
CA VAL A 407 13.06 2.89 1.43
C VAL A 407 11.66 2.38 1.76
N LYS A 408 11.10 1.54 0.88
CA LYS A 408 9.95 0.69 1.11
C LYS A 408 10.44 -0.62 1.73
N ALA A 409 10.52 -0.65 3.04
CA ALA A 409 10.97 -1.81 3.78
C ALA A 409 10.38 -1.79 5.18
N THR A 410 10.23 -2.97 5.78
CA THR A 410 9.93 -3.06 7.21
C THR A 410 11.23 -3.01 7.99
N ALA A 411 11.42 -1.95 8.79
CA ALA A 411 12.56 -1.86 9.69
C ALA A 411 12.30 -2.64 11.00
N VAL A 412 13.28 -3.43 11.41
CA VAL A 412 13.24 -4.14 12.69
C VAL A 412 14.52 -3.87 13.49
N ARG A 413 14.38 -3.75 14.80
CA ARG A 413 15.48 -3.65 15.75
C ARG A 413 15.80 -5.02 16.33
N VAL A 414 17.09 -5.33 16.38
CA VAL A 414 17.63 -6.55 16.98
C VAL A 414 18.80 -6.16 17.89
N GLY A 415 18.62 -6.27 19.21
CA GLY A 415 19.56 -5.68 20.17
C GLY A 415 19.67 -4.17 19.96
N ASP A 416 20.88 -3.65 19.75
CA ASP A 416 21.14 -2.23 19.49
C ASP A 416 21.26 -1.90 17.98
N ALA A 417 21.02 -2.89 17.12
CA ALA A 417 21.18 -2.78 15.67
C ALA A 417 19.82 -2.90 14.95
N ALA A 418 19.82 -2.64 13.65
CA ALA A 418 18.66 -2.73 12.78
C ALA A 418 18.88 -3.71 11.62
N VAL A 419 17.77 -4.27 11.12
CA VAL A 419 17.68 -5.05 9.90
C VAL A 419 16.49 -4.53 9.10
N LEU A 420 16.63 -4.43 7.78
CA LEU A 420 15.52 -4.15 6.88
C LEU A 420 14.98 -5.46 6.31
N LEU A 421 13.66 -5.60 6.28
CA LEU A 421 12.94 -6.71 5.66
C LEU A 421 12.04 -6.17 4.55
N GLN A 422 11.49 -7.08 3.75
CA GLN A 422 10.53 -6.72 2.70
C GLN A 422 9.38 -5.83 3.22
N ASP A 423 8.86 -4.97 2.36
CA ASP A 423 7.71 -4.14 2.65
C ASP A 423 6.47 -5.02 2.93
N THR A 424 5.50 -4.48 3.67
CA THR A 424 4.22 -5.12 3.97
C THR A 424 4.30 -6.45 4.75
N ILE A 425 5.38 -6.67 5.51
CA ILE A 425 5.50 -7.90 6.33
C ILE A 425 4.47 -7.96 7.47
N ASP A 426 3.85 -6.82 7.79
CA ASP A 426 2.72 -6.69 8.72
C ASP A 426 1.41 -7.26 8.17
N ALA A 427 1.30 -7.48 6.85
CA ALA A 427 0.15 -8.11 6.22
C ALA A 427 0.00 -9.61 6.58
N PHE A 428 1.05 -10.24 7.08
CA PHE A 428 1.11 -11.66 7.46
C PHE A 428 0.44 -11.96 8.82
N GLY A 429 -0.66 -11.28 9.13
CA GLY A 429 -1.53 -11.64 10.25
C GLY A 429 -1.05 -11.22 11.66
N SER A 430 -2.01 -11.27 12.60
CA SER A 430 -1.84 -10.75 13.97
C SER A 430 -0.80 -11.48 14.84
N GLY A 431 -0.32 -12.65 14.41
CA GLY A 431 0.63 -13.47 15.16
C GLY A 431 2.11 -13.15 14.91
N PHE A 432 2.42 -12.46 13.80
CA PHE A 432 3.79 -12.27 13.33
C PHE A 432 4.67 -11.50 14.33
N GLN A 433 4.20 -10.35 14.82
CA GLN A 433 4.88 -9.54 15.82
C GLN A 433 5.24 -10.33 17.08
N ALA A 434 4.31 -11.15 17.58
CA ALA A 434 4.54 -11.94 18.78
C ALA A 434 5.61 -13.02 18.56
N ARG A 435 5.76 -13.54 17.35
CA ARG A 435 6.83 -14.50 17.03
C ARG A 435 8.19 -13.78 16.97
N LEU A 436 8.27 -12.62 16.32
CA LEU A 436 9.48 -11.78 16.31
C LEU A 436 9.91 -11.35 17.72
N ALA A 437 8.97 -10.93 18.56
CA ALA A 437 9.26 -10.49 19.93
C ALA A 437 9.95 -11.58 20.77
N ARG A 438 9.54 -12.85 20.60
CA ARG A 438 10.17 -14.00 21.30
C ARG A 438 11.62 -14.24 20.88
N LEU A 439 12.05 -13.65 19.77
CA LEU A 439 13.41 -13.73 19.23
C LEU A 439 14.23 -12.48 19.54
N GLY A 440 13.71 -11.54 20.33
CA GLY A 440 14.40 -10.28 20.60
C GLY A 440 14.29 -9.26 19.47
N VAL A 441 13.36 -9.46 18.52
CA VAL A 441 13.16 -8.58 17.35
C VAL A 441 11.95 -7.68 17.56
N ALA A 442 12.15 -6.36 17.47
CA ALA A 442 11.10 -5.35 17.61
C ALA A 442 10.84 -4.64 16.27
N LEU A 443 9.57 -4.42 15.92
CA LEU A 443 9.20 -3.66 14.72
C LEU A 443 9.41 -2.16 14.97
N ALA A 444 9.94 -1.45 13.97
CA ALA A 444 9.91 0.01 13.90
C ALA A 444 8.75 0.43 12.99
N ASP A 445 7.83 1.26 13.50
CA ASP A 445 6.60 1.61 12.79
C ASP A 445 6.73 2.81 11.84
N VAL A 446 7.96 3.18 11.49
CA VAL A 446 8.22 4.19 10.46
C VAL A 446 7.78 3.64 9.10
N ARG A 447 6.96 4.42 8.38
CA ARG A 447 6.39 4.00 7.09
C ARG A 447 7.47 3.83 6.01
N PHE A 448 8.42 4.75 5.97
CA PHE A 448 9.53 4.73 5.04
C PHE A 448 10.83 4.93 5.83
N PRO A 449 11.51 3.85 6.23
CA PRO A 449 12.76 3.95 6.98
C PRO A 449 13.82 4.74 6.20
N GLU A 450 14.64 5.50 6.93
CA GLU A 450 15.77 6.23 6.36
C GLU A 450 17.07 5.46 6.60
N ILE A 451 17.93 5.43 5.60
CA ILE A 451 19.29 4.88 5.69
C ILE A 451 20.28 6.04 5.52
N ASP A 452 21.19 6.23 6.45
CA ASP A 452 22.35 7.10 6.27
C ASP A 452 23.45 6.34 5.54
N LEU A 453 23.75 6.73 4.30
CA LEU A 453 24.72 6.05 3.45
C LEU A 453 26.15 6.23 3.97
N ALA A 454 26.48 7.31 4.66
CA ALA A 454 27.83 7.51 5.16
C ALA A 454 28.14 6.58 6.33
N THR A 455 27.19 6.41 7.26
CA THR A 455 27.40 5.60 8.47
C THR A 455 26.86 4.18 8.38
N ALA A 456 26.09 3.84 7.34
CA ALA A 456 25.38 2.56 7.23
C ALA A 456 24.49 2.31 8.45
N GLU A 457 23.71 3.33 8.84
CA GLU A 457 22.77 3.24 9.96
C GLU A 457 21.35 3.46 9.47
N LEU A 458 20.42 2.72 10.05
CA LEU A 458 19.01 3.07 10.04
C LEU A 458 18.80 4.31 10.90
N VAL A 459 18.12 5.32 10.36
CA VAL A 459 17.72 6.52 11.08
C VAL A 459 16.22 6.47 11.32
N VAL A 460 15.84 6.39 12.61
CA VAL A 460 14.46 6.59 13.06
C VAL A 460 14.37 8.03 13.56
N GLY A 461 13.79 8.92 12.75
CA GLY A 461 13.69 10.34 13.08
C GLY A 461 12.67 10.64 14.18
N GLU A 462 12.91 11.70 14.96
CA GLU A 462 11.88 12.28 15.82
C GLU A 462 10.73 12.84 14.96
N PRO A 463 9.46 12.65 15.34
CA PRO A 463 8.36 13.31 14.65
C PRO A 463 8.51 14.83 14.72
N ARG A 464 8.55 15.51 13.56
CA ARG A 464 8.74 16.97 13.45
C ARG A 464 7.43 17.76 13.50
N LEU A 465 6.31 17.05 13.40
CA LEU A 465 4.98 17.61 13.45
C LEU A 465 4.73 18.23 14.84
N ASP A 466 4.09 19.40 14.91
CA ASP A 466 3.83 20.09 16.19
C ASP A 466 2.91 19.24 17.08
N HIS A 467 3.42 18.84 18.25
CA HIS A 467 2.73 18.00 19.23
C HIS A 467 3.33 18.18 20.62
N ASP A 468 2.62 17.79 21.68
CA ASP A 468 3.15 17.77 23.05
C ASP A 468 3.92 16.45 23.33
N PRO A 469 5.27 16.48 23.38
CA PRO A 469 6.07 15.28 23.64
C PRO A 469 5.87 14.72 25.07
N ALA A 470 5.37 15.54 26.01
CA ALA A 470 5.08 15.07 27.36
C ALA A 470 3.92 14.06 27.39
N VAL A 471 3.01 14.12 26.41
CA VAL A 471 1.94 13.12 26.27
C VAL A 471 2.53 11.74 25.96
N LEU A 472 3.45 11.66 24.99
CA LEU A 472 4.14 10.41 24.64
C LEU A 472 4.93 9.88 25.84
N ALA A 473 5.70 10.74 26.52
CA ALA A 473 6.51 10.35 27.66
C ALA A 473 5.68 9.81 28.85
N ARG A 474 4.47 10.33 29.09
CA ARG A 474 3.56 9.81 30.13
C ARG A 474 2.98 8.44 29.78
N LEU A 475 2.81 8.15 28.48
CA LEU A 475 2.27 6.89 27.98
C LEU A 475 3.35 5.81 27.83
N ASP A 476 4.62 6.21 27.79
CA ASP A 476 5.77 5.31 27.81
C ASP A 476 5.88 4.60 29.16
N ARG A 477 5.24 3.44 29.23
CA ARG A 477 5.31 2.52 30.37
C ARG A 477 5.99 1.22 29.97
N THR A 478 6.65 0.59 30.95
CA THR A 478 7.12 -0.79 30.80
C THR A 478 5.91 -1.72 30.77
N VAL A 479 5.80 -2.50 29.70
CA VAL A 479 4.84 -3.59 29.59
C VAL A 479 5.64 -4.88 29.66
N ASP A 480 5.37 -5.71 30.68
CA ASP A 480 5.98 -7.03 30.77
C ASP A 480 5.16 -8.02 29.93
N SER A 481 5.65 -8.34 28.74
CA SER A 481 4.97 -9.22 27.78
C SER A 481 5.98 -9.98 26.93
N PRO A 482 5.91 -11.32 26.86
CA PRO A 482 6.74 -12.11 25.94
C PRO A 482 6.28 -11.99 24.48
N ALA A 483 5.14 -11.34 24.24
CA ALA A 483 4.54 -11.18 22.91
C ALA A 483 4.82 -9.81 22.27
N GLU A 484 5.48 -8.89 22.96
CA GLU A 484 5.86 -7.59 22.41
C GLU A 484 7.04 -7.00 23.19
N LEU A 485 8.05 -6.53 22.47
CA LEU A 485 9.20 -5.84 23.05
C LEU A 485 8.94 -4.33 23.18
N PRO A 486 9.74 -3.61 23.98
CA PRO A 486 9.67 -2.16 24.03
C PRO A 486 9.72 -1.53 22.62
N PRO A 487 8.93 -0.48 22.36
CA PRO A 487 8.88 0.17 21.05
C PRO A 487 10.26 0.64 20.59
N VAL A 488 10.53 0.56 19.30
CA VAL A 488 11.70 1.23 18.71
C VAL A 488 11.50 2.73 18.82
N VAL A 489 12.45 3.41 19.46
CA VAL A 489 12.42 4.86 19.68
C VAL A 489 13.23 5.59 18.60
N PRO A 490 12.99 6.89 18.40
CA PRO A 490 13.86 7.71 17.58
C PRO A 490 15.34 7.58 17.97
N GLY A 491 16.20 7.47 16.96
CA GLY A 491 17.61 7.15 17.15
C GLY A 491 18.28 6.67 15.87
N ARG A 492 19.57 6.36 15.99
CA ARG A 492 20.39 5.79 14.93
C ARG A 492 20.79 4.38 15.34
N TYR A 493 20.63 3.43 14.43
CA TYR A 493 20.86 2.02 14.67
C TYR A 493 21.79 1.48 13.58
N PRO A 494 22.93 0.84 13.93
CA PRO A 494 23.78 0.18 12.94
C PRO A 494 22.95 -0.79 12.10
N LEU A 495 23.04 -0.68 10.77
CA LEU A 495 22.29 -1.55 9.86
C LEU A 495 23.11 -2.81 9.61
N LEU A 496 22.61 -3.97 10.04
CA LEU A 496 23.30 -5.25 9.85
C LEU A 496 23.06 -5.84 8.46
N GLY A 497 21.88 -5.61 7.91
CA GLY A 497 21.54 -6.13 6.60
C GLY A 497 20.14 -5.75 6.12
N TRP A 498 19.88 -6.09 4.86
CA TRP A 498 18.61 -5.85 4.17
C TRP A 498 18.18 -7.12 3.41
N GLY A 499 17.05 -7.67 3.82
CA GLY A 499 16.39 -8.82 3.22
C GLY A 499 15.30 -8.43 2.22
N VAL A 500 15.25 -9.11 1.09
CA VAL A 500 14.20 -8.97 0.06
C VAL A 500 13.57 -10.30 -0.29
N VAL A 501 12.35 -10.29 -0.82
CA VAL A 501 11.74 -11.50 -1.40
C VAL A 501 12.58 -11.91 -2.60
N TRP A 502 13.03 -13.17 -2.61
CA TRP A 502 13.86 -13.69 -3.67
C TRP A 502 13.39 -15.10 -4.04
N PRO A 503 12.63 -15.26 -5.14
CA PRO A 503 12.21 -16.58 -5.62
C PRO A 503 13.39 -17.50 -5.88
N GLY A 504 13.39 -18.68 -5.29
CA GLY A 504 14.46 -19.65 -5.48
C GLY A 504 14.24 -20.97 -4.74
N GLU A 505 15.11 -21.94 -5.00
CA GLU A 505 15.06 -23.24 -4.31
C GLU A 505 15.48 -23.14 -2.83
N HIS A 506 16.33 -22.15 -2.53
CA HIS A 506 16.83 -21.90 -1.19
C HIS A 506 15.97 -20.86 -0.48
N ARG A 507 15.69 -21.10 0.80
CA ARG A 507 14.88 -20.21 1.63
C ARG A 507 15.63 -18.95 2.02
N LEU A 508 16.94 -19.05 2.17
CA LEU A 508 17.81 -17.95 2.56
C LEU A 508 19.08 -17.97 1.70
N VAL A 509 19.31 -16.88 0.97
CA VAL A 509 20.46 -16.73 0.08
C VAL A 509 21.21 -15.46 0.44
N GLU A 510 22.49 -15.57 0.77
CA GLU A 510 23.36 -14.39 0.82
C GLU A 510 23.68 -13.90 -0.58
N MET A 511 23.54 -12.59 -0.79
CA MET A 511 23.79 -11.93 -2.06
C MET A 511 25.15 -11.23 -2.05
N ALA A 512 25.81 -11.22 -3.20
CA ALA A 512 26.91 -10.31 -3.43
C ALA A 512 26.42 -8.84 -3.42
N PRO A 513 27.31 -7.85 -3.19
CA PRO A 513 26.88 -6.46 -3.07
C PRO A 513 26.13 -5.90 -4.28
N TRP A 514 26.52 -6.26 -5.50
CA TRP A 514 25.84 -5.82 -6.73
C TRP A 514 24.50 -6.53 -6.95
N GLU A 515 24.37 -7.79 -6.54
CA GLU A 515 23.10 -8.54 -6.57
C GLU A 515 22.10 -7.90 -5.60
N ALA A 516 22.54 -7.62 -4.37
CA ALA A 516 21.72 -6.96 -3.37
C ALA A 516 21.31 -5.53 -3.81
N ALA A 517 22.23 -4.79 -4.43
CA ALA A 517 21.94 -3.45 -4.96
C ALA A 517 20.88 -3.50 -6.07
N ALA A 518 21.00 -4.43 -7.03
CA ALA A 518 19.99 -4.61 -8.08
C ALA A 518 18.63 -5.03 -7.49
N ALA A 519 18.63 -5.98 -6.55
CA ALA A 519 17.41 -6.52 -5.94
C ALA A 519 16.65 -5.51 -5.06
N THR A 520 17.30 -4.44 -4.60
CA THR A 520 16.70 -3.43 -3.71
C THR A 520 16.45 -2.09 -4.37
N LEU A 521 16.90 -1.87 -5.62
CA LEU A 521 16.78 -0.58 -6.29
C LEU A 521 15.32 -0.10 -6.41
N SER A 522 14.40 -1.00 -6.76
CA SER A 522 12.96 -0.68 -6.88
C SER A 522 12.28 -0.37 -5.54
N LEU A 523 12.95 -0.66 -4.42
CA LEU A 523 12.47 -0.36 -3.07
C LEU A 523 12.84 1.06 -2.62
N LEU A 524 13.63 1.81 -3.39
CA LEU A 524 13.87 3.22 -3.09
C LEU A 524 12.58 4.04 -3.26
N TRP A 525 12.31 4.93 -2.31
CA TRP A 525 11.16 5.81 -2.34
C TRP A 525 11.58 7.21 -2.78
N GLU A 526 10.84 7.80 -3.74
CA GLU A 526 11.07 9.16 -4.25
C GLU A 526 12.53 9.44 -4.62
N ALA A 527 13.18 8.45 -5.24
CA ALA A 527 14.57 8.55 -5.66
C ALA A 527 14.69 8.99 -7.11
N GLU A 528 15.70 9.80 -7.39
CA GLU A 528 16.12 10.21 -8.73
C GLU A 528 17.46 9.55 -9.10
N ASP A 529 17.75 9.49 -10.40
CA ASP A 529 19.00 8.96 -10.96
C ASP A 529 19.28 7.50 -10.56
N PRO A 530 18.59 6.52 -11.19
CA PRO A 530 18.76 5.12 -10.85
C PRO A 530 20.23 4.61 -10.96
N PRO A 531 21.04 4.97 -11.96
CA PRO A 531 22.46 4.60 -11.99
C PRO A 531 23.25 5.07 -10.77
N ALA A 532 23.06 6.32 -10.33
CA ALA A 532 23.73 6.83 -9.13
C ALA A 532 23.28 6.07 -7.87
N ARG A 533 21.96 5.85 -7.73
CA ARG A 533 21.38 5.15 -6.58
C ARG A 533 21.82 3.70 -6.50
N LEU A 534 21.97 3.05 -7.64
CA LEU A 534 22.47 1.69 -7.72
C LEU A 534 23.93 1.58 -7.22
N ARG A 535 24.79 2.57 -7.55
CA ARG A 535 26.16 2.64 -7.00
C ARG A 535 26.15 2.89 -5.49
N ASP A 536 25.31 3.82 -5.02
CA ASP A 536 25.14 4.09 -3.59
C ASP A 536 24.74 2.82 -2.81
N LEU A 537 23.81 2.03 -3.36
CA LEU A 537 23.40 0.74 -2.80
C LEU A 537 24.54 -0.28 -2.83
N GLY A 538 25.28 -0.38 -3.94
CA GLY A 538 26.47 -1.24 -4.02
C GLY A 538 27.47 -0.96 -2.91
N ASP A 539 27.82 0.32 -2.72
CA ASP A 539 28.74 0.76 -1.67
C ASP A 539 28.19 0.50 -0.26
N LEU A 540 26.87 0.63 -0.07
CA LEU A 540 26.20 0.23 1.18
C LEU A 540 26.36 -1.27 1.45
N PHE A 541 26.09 -2.13 0.47
CA PHE A 541 26.18 -3.58 0.60
C PHE A 541 27.61 -4.14 0.71
N THR A 542 28.65 -3.30 0.53
CA THR A 542 30.01 -3.68 0.95
C THR A 542 30.19 -3.65 2.48
N ARG A 543 29.30 -2.95 3.20
CA ARG A 543 29.36 -2.72 4.65
C ARG A 543 28.27 -3.44 5.43
N ILE A 544 27.15 -3.75 4.78
CA ILE A 544 26.01 -4.49 5.35
C ILE A 544 25.75 -5.74 4.52
N ARG A 545 24.98 -6.69 5.05
CA ARG A 545 24.65 -7.93 4.32
C ARG A 545 23.35 -7.81 3.53
N GLY A 546 23.39 -8.15 2.25
CA GLY A 546 22.20 -8.35 1.42
C GLY A 546 21.78 -9.82 1.42
N PHE A 547 20.48 -10.09 1.52
CA PHE A 547 19.99 -11.47 1.51
C PHE A 547 18.61 -11.62 0.88
N GLY A 548 18.41 -12.75 0.20
CA GLY A 548 17.13 -13.18 -0.35
C GLY A 548 16.36 -14.06 0.63
N LEU A 549 15.05 -13.87 0.68
CA LEU A 549 14.10 -14.62 1.49
C LEU A 549 13.07 -15.30 0.58
N TRP A 550 12.92 -16.61 0.70
CA TRP A 550 11.89 -17.37 0.00
C TRP A 550 11.02 -18.18 0.96
N TYR A 551 9.71 -18.19 0.70
CA TYR A 551 8.72 -18.84 1.55
C TYR A 551 7.45 -19.15 0.76
N HIS A 552 6.72 -20.18 1.20
CA HIS A 552 5.46 -20.63 0.61
C HIS A 552 4.29 -20.43 1.59
N SER A 553 4.56 -20.00 2.83
CA SER A 553 3.55 -19.76 3.85
C SER A 553 4.02 -18.72 4.88
N GLU A 554 3.07 -18.13 5.63
CA GLU A 554 3.35 -17.21 6.74
C GLU A 554 4.23 -17.85 7.83
N ALA A 555 3.96 -19.12 8.17
CA ALA A 555 4.74 -19.82 9.19
C ALA A 555 6.20 -19.97 8.78
N GLU A 556 6.43 -20.32 7.51
CA GLU A 556 7.77 -20.45 6.93
C GLU A 556 8.49 -19.10 6.87
N LEU A 557 7.82 -18.03 6.46
CA LEU A 557 8.41 -16.68 6.45
C LEU A 557 8.99 -16.31 7.82
N VAL A 558 8.26 -16.61 8.91
CA VAL A 558 8.75 -16.34 10.26
C VAL A 558 10.04 -17.10 10.52
N GLU A 559 10.08 -18.41 10.21
CA GLU A 559 11.27 -19.23 10.42
C GLU A 559 12.48 -18.70 9.63
N VAL A 560 12.28 -18.32 8.37
CA VAL A 560 13.35 -17.81 7.52
C VAL A 560 13.87 -16.46 8.04
N VAL A 561 12.99 -15.52 8.39
CA VAL A 561 13.38 -14.25 9.00
C VAL A 561 14.11 -14.47 10.32
N SER A 562 13.65 -15.42 11.14
CA SER A 562 14.27 -15.77 12.42
C SER A 562 15.69 -16.30 12.24
N GLY A 563 15.88 -17.19 11.26
CA GLY A 563 17.18 -17.75 10.91
C GLY A 563 18.13 -16.67 10.40
N ALA A 564 17.65 -15.80 9.50
CA ALA A 564 18.43 -14.69 8.96
C ALA A 564 18.88 -13.73 10.05
N VAL A 565 17.96 -13.27 10.91
CA VAL A 565 18.27 -12.37 12.02
C VAL A 565 19.27 -13.00 12.99
N SER A 566 19.08 -14.27 13.35
CA SER A 566 20.00 -14.98 14.25
C SER A 566 21.41 -15.05 13.68
N ALA A 567 21.54 -15.38 12.39
CA ALA A 567 22.83 -15.46 11.71
C ALA A 567 23.52 -14.09 11.59
N LEU A 568 22.76 -13.02 11.32
CA LEU A 568 23.29 -11.65 11.32
C LEU A 568 23.86 -11.26 12.69
N THR A 569 23.14 -11.56 13.78
CA THR A 569 23.61 -11.24 15.14
C THR A 569 24.79 -12.09 15.59
N ALA A 570 24.88 -13.33 15.13
CA ALA A 570 25.98 -14.24 15.46
C ALA A 570 27.23 -14.03 14.59
N GLY A 571 27.14 -13.25 13.51
CA GLY A 571 28.21 -13.09 12.52
C GLY A 571 28.51 -14.37 11.74
N THR A 572 27.51 -15.24 11.55
CA THR A 572 27.65 -16.52 10.83
C THR A 572 27.12 -16.42 9.40
N ASP A 573 27.59 -17.30 8.51
CA ASP A 573 27.12 -17.39 7.12
C ASP A 573 25.61 -17.61 7.04
N LEU A 574 24.93 -16.87 6.15
CA LEU A 574 23.52 -17.06 5.81
C LEU A 574 23.41 -18.18 4.76
N ARG A 575 23.50 -19.44 5.18
CA ARG A 575 23.17 -20.60 4.35
C ARG A 575 22.21 -21.51 5.11
N LEU A 576 20.94 -21.51 4.70
CA LEU A 576 19.89 -22.40 5.23
C LEU A 576 19.09 -23.04 4.09
#